data_AF-A0A2N5K561-F1
#
_entry.id   AF-A0A2N5K561-F1
#
_cell.length_a   1.000
_cell.length_b   1.000
_cell.length_c   1.000
_cell.angle_alpha   90.00
_cell.angle_beta   90.00
_cell.angle_gamma   90.00
#
_symmetry.space_group_name_H-M   'P 1'
#
loop_
_entity.id
_entity.type
_entity.pdbx_description
1 polymer ?
#
loop_
_entity_poly.entity_id
_entity_poly.type
_entity_poly.pdbx_seq_one_letter_code
_entity_poly.pdbx_strand_id
1 'polypeptide(L)'
;MSIIPPATTGPAVERTKPHAARLPSFPVTEYQVIAAILWLAGCATTWFMLRALGVPPWSALALALPFQWICTKLEAPIWRRKINVISVLFLGFDALVNAGGVFALVQRVDRVPFWSMLHSAGIVGATIDPISATGVALFLGFALAAAPETVWRWRA
;
A
#
# COMPACT_ATOMS: atom_id res chain seq x y z
N MET A 1 -13.75 -71.26 38.44
CA MET A 1 -12.47 -70.88 37.77
C MET A 1 -12.72 -70.88 36.27
N SER A 2 -12.78 -69.69 35.65
CA SER A 2 -12.84 -69.54 34.20
C SER A 2 -11.75 -68.55 33.80
N ILE A 3 -10.85 -68.98 32.93
CA ILE A 3 -9.71 -68.21 32.46
C ILE A 3 -10.10 -67.66 31.09
N ILE A 4 -10.37 -66.36 31.01
CA ILE A 4 -10.61 -65.66 29.74
C ILE A 4 -9.24 -65.29 29.16
N PRO A 5 -8.89 -65.69 27.93
CA PRO A 5 -7.63 -65.28 27.31
C PRO A 5 -7.69 -63.80 26.87
N PRO A 6 -6.57 -63.07 26.91
CA PRO A 6 -6.52 -61.68 26.51
C PRO A 6 -6.68 -61.51 24.99
N ALA A 7 -7.45 -60.50 24.60
CA ALA A 7 -7.66 -60.12 23.21
C ALA A 7 -6.36 -59.58 22.58
N THR A 8 -5.92 -60.19 21.49
CA THR A 8 -4.81 -59.72 20.66
C THR A 8 -5.27 -58.53 19.80
N THR A 9 -4.89 -57.32 20.18
CA THR A 9 -5.02 -56.14 19.33
C THR A 9 -3.95 -56.19 18.24
N GLY A 10 -4.35 -56.48 17.01
CA GLY A 10 -3.48 -56.38 15.84
C GLY A 10 -3.01 -54.93 15.59
N PRO A 11 -1.88 -54.73 14.90
CA PRO A 11 -1.36 -53.39 14.62
C PRO A 11 -2.33 -52.60 13.74
N ALA A 12 -2.72 -51.42 14.20
CA ALA A 12 -3.54 -50.49 13.46
C ALA A 12 -2.81 -50.08 12.17
N VAL A 13 -3.38 -50.42 11.02
CA VAL A 13 -2.91 -49.95 9.72
C VAL A 13 -3.16 -48.45 9.65
N GLU A 14 -2.12 -47.67 9.91
CA GLU A 14 -2.10 -46.22 9.78
C GLU A 14 -2.34 -45.86 8.31
N ARG A 15 -3.58 -45.46 7.98
CA ARG A 15 -3.92 -44.93 6.66
C ARG A 15 -3.16 -43.61 6.47
N THR A 16 -2.02 -43.68 5.79
CA THR A 16 -1.34 -42.51 5.25
C THR A 16 -2.29 -41.77 4.32
N LYS A 17 -2.72 -40.57 4.74
CA LYS A 17 -3.53 -39.69 3.89
C LYS A 17 -2.70 -39.39 2.63
N PRO A 18 -3.26 -39.54 1.42
CA PRO A 18 -2.54 -39.16 0.21
C PRO A 18 -2.16 -37.68 0.31
N HIS A 19 -0.85 -37.42 0.23
CA HIS A 19 -0.29 -36.08 0.10
C HIS A 19 -0.85 -35.50 -1.20
N ALA A 20 -1.94 -34.72 -1.10
CA ALA A 20 -2.41 -33.92 -2.22
C ALA A 20 -1.25 -33.05 -2.67
N ALA A 21 -0.78 -33.28 -3.90
CA ALA A 21 0.30 -32.51 -4.50
C ALA A 21 -0.09 -31.03 -4.42
N ARG A 22 0.62 -30.24 -3.61
CA ARG A 22 0.46 -28.79 -3.62
C ARG A 22 0.85 -28.34 -5.02
N LEU A 23 -0.13 -27.81 -5.76
CA LEU A 23 0.16 -27.09 -6.99
C LEU A 23 1.21 -26.02 -6.66
N PRO A 24 2.19 -25.78 -7.54
CA PRO A 24 3.18 -24.74 -7.34
C PRO A 24 2.45 -23.42 -7.12
N SER A 25 2.55 -22.87 -5.90
CA SER A 25 2.04 -21.54 -5.61
C SER A 25 2.80 -20.56 -6.48
N PHE A 26 2.10 -19.76 -7.28
CA PHE A 26 2.71 -18.65 -7.99
C PHE A 26 3.54 -17.81 -6.99
N PRO A 27 4.78 -17.41 -7.35
CA PRO A 27 5.67 -16.70 -6.43
C PRO A 27 5.17 -15.30 -6.07
N VAL A 28 4.17 -14.78 -6.81
CA VAL A 28 3.56 -13.47 -6.59
C VAL A 28 2.11 -13.63 -6.13
N THR A 29 1.79 -13.08 -4.96
CA THR A 29 0.42 -13.01 -4.45
C THR A 29 -0.31 -11.77 -4.98
N GLU A 30 -1.64 -11.81 -5.04
CA GLU A 30 -2.47 -10.65 -5.42
C GLU A 30 -2.15 -9.40 -4.58
N TYR A 31 -1.86 -9.59 -3.28
CA TYR A 31 -1.46 -8.52 -2.37
C TYR A 31 -0.16 -7.84 -2.78
N GLN A 32 0.82 -8.59 -3.28
CA GLN A 32 2.08 -8.00 -3.76
C GLN A 32 1.86 -7.16 -5.03
N VAL A 33 0.93 -7.57 -5.89
CA VAL A 33 0.54 -6.77 -7.05
C VAL A 33 -0.13 -5.46 -6.61
N ILE A 34 -1.09 -5.54 -5.68
CA ILE A 34 -1.76 -4.35 -5.12
C ILE A 34 -0.74 -3.42 -4.45
N ALA A 35 0.16 -3.98 -3.65
CA ALA A 35 1.18 -3.20 -2.96
C ALA A 35 2.16 -2.53 -3.95
N ALA A 36 2.53 -3.20 -5.04
CA ALA A 36 3.34 -2.62 -6.10
C ALA A 36 2.61 -1.47 -6.81
N ILE A 37 1.31 -1.62 -7.10
CA ILE A 37 0.49 -0.54 -7.69
C ILE A 37 0.43 0.66 -6.75
N LEU A 38 0.17 0.44 -5.46
CA LEU A 38 0.12 1.52 -4.46
C LEU A 38 1.48 2.21 -4.32
N TRP A 39 2.58 1.44 -4.33
CA TRP A 39 3.93 2.00 -4.30
C TRP A 39 4.21 2.87 -5.53
N LEU A 40 3.83 2.41 -6.72
CA LEU A 40 3.94 3.19 -7.96
C LEU A 40 3.05 4.45 -7.95
N ALA A 41 1.89 4.40 -7.30
CA ALA A 41 1.06 5.58 -7.08
C ALA A 41 1.78 6.60 -6.18
N GLY A 42 2.47 6.15 -5.12
CA GLY A 42 3.36 6.98 -4.30
C GLY A 42 4.50 7.61 -5.13
N CYS A 43 5.16 6.84 -6.00
CA CYS A 43 6.14 7.39 -6.93
C CYS A 43 5.54 8.45 -7.87
N ALA A 44 4.31 8.22 -8.35
CA ALA A 44 3.62 9.18 -9.21
C ALA A 44 3.29 10.47 -8.45
N THR A 45 2.85 10.42 -7.19
CA THR A 45 2.62 11.61 -6.37
C THR A 45 3.90 12.36 -6.07
N THR A 46 4.99 11.66 -5.71
CA THR A 46 6.32 12.27 -5.60
C THR A 46 6.77 12.92 -6.91
N TRP A 47 6.53 12.27 -8.04
CA TRP A 47 6.79 12.86 -9.36
C TRP A 47 6.00 14.14 -9.59
N PHE A 48 4.68 14.15 -9.33
CA PHE A 48 3.85 15.37 -9.44
C PHE A 48 4.34 16.49 -8.54
N MET A 49 4.78 16.19 -7.32
CA MET A 49 5.35 17.17 -6.40
C MET A 49 6.64 17.79 -6.97
N LEU A 50 7.57 16.96 -7.44
CA LEU A 50 8.81 17.45 -8.07
C LEU A 50 8.54 18.29 -9.32
N ARG A 51 7.52 17.92 -10.11
CA ARG A 51 7.07 18.69 -11.28
C ARG A 51 6.51 20.05 -10.86
N ALA A 52 5.76 20.11 -9.77
CA ALA A 52 5.24 21.37 -9.22
C ALA A 52 6.37 22.28 -8.73
N LEU A 53 7.50 21.71 -8.29
CA LEU A 53 8.73 22.44 -7.93
C LEU A 53 9.61 22.83 -9.15
N GLY A 54 9.15 22.58 -10.37
CA GLY A 54 9.86 22.97 -11.61
C GLY A 54 10.90 21.96 -12.10
N VAL A 55 10.98 20.75 -11.52
CA VAL A 55 11.90 19.72 -12.00
C VAL A 55 11.44 19.20 -13.38
N PRO A 56 12.36 19.08 -14.37
CA PRO A 56 12.04 18.53 -15.69
C PRO A 56 11.45 17.11 -15.61
N PRO A 57 10.60 16.67 -16.56
CA PRO A 57 9.82 15.44 -16.42
C PRO A 57 10.65 14.19 -16.18
N TRP A 58 11.70 14.00 -16.96
CA TRP A 58 12.58 12.83 -16.87
C TRP A 58 13.45 12.84 -15.61
N SER A 59 13.93 14.02 -15.22
CA SER A 59 14.67 14.21 -13.96
C SER A 59 13.78 13.95 -12.75
N ALA A 60 12.54 14.42 -12.76
CA ALA A 60 11.57 14.18 -11.70
C ALA A 60 11.30 12.68 -11.56
N LEU A 61 11.19 11.94 -12.67
CA LEU A 61 10.96 10.49 -12.63
C LEU A 61 12.19 9.75 -12.08
N ALA A 62 13.38 10.13 -12.55
CA ALA A 62 14.65 9.58 -12.09
C ALA A 62 14.91 9.83 -10.60
N LEU A 63 14.32 10.88 -10.01
CA LEU A 63 14.40 11.19 -8.58
C LEU A 63 13.28 10.54 -7.76
N ALA A 64 12.05 10.48 -8.29
CA ALA A 64 10.89 9.97 -7.56
C ALA A 64 11.01 8.49 -7.17
N LEU A 65 11.49 7.65 -8.09
CA LEU A 65 11.69 6.21 -7.84
C LEU A 65 12.70 5.94 -6.71
N PRO A 66 13.95 6.43 -6.75
CA PRO A 66 14.90 6.20 -5.66
C PRO A 66 14.47 6.89 -4.37
N PHE A 67 13.85 8.08 -4.44
CA PHE A 67 13.31 8.74 -3.26
C PHE A 67 12.30 7.85 -2.52
N GLN A 68 11.29 7.33 -3.25
CA GLN A 68 10.27 6.48 -2.66
C GLN A 68 10.88 5.19 -2.09
N TRP A 69 11.85 4.62 -2.80
CA TRP A 69 12.56 3.42 -2.35
C TRP A 69 13.32 3.67 -1.04
N ILE A 70 14.03 4.80 -0.92
CA ILE A 70 14.73 5.18 0.32
C ILE A 70 13.75 5.36 1.48
N CYS A 71 12.66 6.10 1.28
CA CYS A 71 11.63 6.30 2.32
C CYS A 71 11.05 4.95 2.78
N THR A 72 10.66 4.10 1.83
CA THR A 72 10.18 2.73 2.09
C THR A 72 11.16 1.93 2.98
N LYS A 73 12.46 1.98 2.68
CA LYS A 73 13.48 1.27 3.48
C LYS A 73 13.64 1.83 4.89
N LEU A 74 13.58 3.14 5.04
CA LEU A 74 13.77 3.82 6.32
C LEU A 74 12.54 3.70 7.22
N GLU A 75 11.36 3.54 6.64
CA GLU A 75 10.08 3.33 7.33
C GLU A 75 9.82 1.87 7.68
N ALA A 76 10.44 0.93 6.98
CA ALA A 76 10.31 -0.52 7.18
C ALA A 76 10.34 -0.99 8.65
N PRO A 77 11.12 -0.38 9.58
CA PRO A 77 11.09 -0.74 11.00
C PRO A 77 9.74 -0.53 11.70
N ILE A 78 8.95 0.48 11.32
CA ILE A 78 7.60 0.72 11.89
C ILE A 78 6.72 -0.51 11.66
N TRP A 79 6.70 -0.97 10.41
CA TRP A 79 5.91 -2.12 9.97
C TRP A 79 6.42 -3.46 10.52
N ARG A 80 7.64 -3.47 11.08
CA ARG A 80 8.25 -4.62 11.78
C ARG A 80 8.11 -4.54 13.30
N ARG A 81 7.27 -3.62 13.82
CA ARG A 81 7.09 -3.35 15.26
C ARG A 81 8.39 -2.92 15.96
N LYS A 82 9.37 -2.40 15.22
CA LYS A 82 10.64 -1.84 15.73
C LYS A 82 10.66 -0.33 15.52
N ILE A 83 9.66 0.33 16.09
CA ILE A 83 9.44 1.78 15.93
C ILE A 83 10.64 2.53 16.51
N ASN A 84 11.18 3.46 15.74
CA ASN A 84 12.24 4.36 16.15
C ASN A 84 11.98 5.76 15.56
N VAL A 85 12.62 6.78 16.13
CA VAL A 85 12.39 8.18 15.75
C VAL A 85 12.66 8.43 14.27
N ILE A 86 13.74 7.84 13.72
CA ILE A 86 14.11 8.03 12.32
C ILE A 86 13.00 7.51 11.40
N SER A 87 12.49 6.31 11.65
CA SER A 87 11.42 5.74 10.83
C SER A 87 10.13 6.55 10.89
N VAL A 88 9.80 7.13 12.06
CA VAL A 88 8.60 7.99 12.21
C VAL A 88 8.77 9.30 11.46
N LEU A 89 9.95 9.91 11.52
CA LEU A 89 10.27 11.13 10.78
C LEU A 89 10.20 10.89 9.26
N PHE A 90 10.75 9.77 8.78
CA PHE A 90 10.68 9.43 7.36
C PHE A 90 9.25 9.15 6.91
N LEU A 91 8.43 8.44 7.69
CA LEU A 91 7.01 8.24 7.38
C LEU A 91 6.26 9.58 7.28
N GLY A 92 6.51 10.49 8.23
CA GLY A 92 5.92 11.83 8.19
C GLY A 92 6.37 12.62 6.96
N PHE A 93 7.64 12.52 6.60
CA PHE A 93 8.20 13.20 5.43
C PHE A 93 7.66 12.62 4.10
N ASP A 94 7.63 11.30 3.94
CA ASP A 94 7.04 10.64 2.76
C ASP A 94 5.54 11.00 2.63
N ALA A 95 4.79 10.96 3.74
CA ALA A 95 3.40 11.39 3.75
C ALA A 95 3.22 12.85 3.28
N LEU A 96 4.09 13.77 3.70
CA LEU A 96 4.06 15.17 3.27
C LEU A 96 4.42 15.34 1.79
N VAL A 97 5.41 14.60 1.28
CA VAL A 97 5.78 14.63 -0.14
C VAL A 97 4.63 14.10 -1.00
N ASN A 98 4.04 12.96 -0.62
CA ASN A 98 2.87 12.42 -1.30
C ASN A 98 1.68 13.38 -1.21
N ALA A 99 1.45 14.00 -0.06
CA ALA A 99 0.41 15.02 0.10
C ALA A 99 0.62 16.20 -0.84
N GLY A 100 1.85 16.69 -1.01
CA GLY A 100 2.17 17.75 -1.97
C GLY A 100 1.81 17.37 -3.41
N GLY A 101 2.12 16.12 -3.80
CA GLY A 101 1.74 15.55 -5.08
C GLY A 101 0.24 15.43 -5.28
N VAL A 102 -0.47 14.90 -4.27
CA VAL A 102 -1.93 14.76 -4.26
C VAL A 102 -2.60 16.13 -4.31
N PHE A 103 -2.11 17.11 -3.55
CA PHE A 103 -2.68 18.46 -3.51
C PHE A 103 -2.71 19.07 -4.92
N ALA A 104 -1.64 18.92 -5.69
CA ALA A 104 -1.59 19.38 -7.08
C ALA A 104 -2.65 18.72 -7.98
N LEU A 105 -3.04 17.48 -7.69
CA LEU A 105 -4.12 16.76 -8.39
C LEU A 105 -5.51 17.21 -7.91
N VAL A 106 -5.71 17.32 -6.59
CA VAL A 106 -6.97 17.76 -5.98
C VAL A 106 -7.35 19.16 -6.45
N GLN A 107 -6.37 20.07 -6.55
CA GLN A 107 -6.57 21.43 -7.08
C GLN A 107 -6.97 21.47 -8.56
N ARG A 108 -6.93 20.34 -9.28
CA ARG A 108 -7.32 20.23 -10.69
C ARG A 108 -8.55 19.35 -10.89
N VAL A 109 -9.20 18.92 -9.81
CA VAL A 109 -10.36 18.02 -9.90
C VAL A 109 -11.53 18.66 -10.62
N ASP A 110 -11.66 19.99 -10.54
CA ASP A 110 -12.63 20.83 -11.24
C ASP A 110 -12.56 20.69 -12.76
N ARG A 111 -11.38 20.33 -13.29
CA ARG A 111 -11.14 20.12 -14.72
C ARG A 111 -11.50 18.71 -15.20
N VAL A 112 -11.87 17.82 -14.29
CA VAL A 112 -12.25 16.44 -14.63
C VAL A 112 -13.72 16.44 -15.07
N PRO A 113 -14.06 15.91 -16.27
CA PRO A 113 -15.43 15.92 -16.78
C PRO A 113 -16.47 15.32 -15.81
N PHE A 114 -16.07 14.29 -15.05
CA PHE A 114 -16.89 13.70 -14.01
C PHE A 114 -17.25 14.70 -12.89
N TRP A 115 -16.30 15.51 -12.44
CA TRP A 115 -16.56 16.56 -11.45
C TRP A 115 -17.47 17.63 -12.02
N SER A 116 -17.25 18.04 -13.28
CA SER A 116 -18.12 18.99 -13.97
C SER A 116 -19.56 18.48 -14.08
N MET A 117 -19.76 17.18 -14.31
CA MET A 117 -21.08 16.54 -14.30
C MET A 117 -21.75 16.61 -12.93
N LEU A 118 -21.03 16.25 -11.85
CA LEU A 118 -21.56 16.32 -10.48
C LEU A 118 -21.90 17.76 -10.07
N HIS A 119 -21.08 18.73 -10.47
CA HIS A 119 -21.34 20.15 -10.25
C HIS A 119 -22.60 20.59 -10.99
N SER A 120 -22.75 20.18 -12.26
CA SER A 120 -23.93 20.50 -13.08
C SER A 120 -25.22 19.89 -12.52
N ALA A 121 -25.12 18.76 -11.82
CA ALA A 121 -26.21 18.12 -11.09
C ALA A 121 -26.49 18.76 -9.71
N GLY A 122 -25.72 19.78 -9.29
CA GLY A 122 -25.85 20.43 -7.99
C GLY A 122 -25.39 19.58 -6.79
N ILE A 123 -24.64 18.49 -7.03
CA ILE A 123 -24.21 17.55 -5.99
C ILE A 123 -22.94 18.05 -5.27
N VAL A 124 -22.04 18.70 -6.01
CA VAL A 124 -20.76 19.21 -5.49
C VAL A 124 -20.57 20.68 -5.88
N GLY A 125 -19.71 21.38 -5.15
CA GLY A 125 -19.29 22.74 -5.50
C GLY A 125 -18.40 22.80 -6.75
N ALA A 126 -18.36 23.97 -7.40
CA ALA A 126 -17.54 24.22 -8.58
C ALA A 126 -16.04 24.01 -8.31
N THR A 127 -15.61 24.36 -7.10
CA THR A 127 -14.22 24.28 -6.64
C THR A 127 -14.17 23.63 -5.27
N ILE A 128 -13.03 23.01 -4.96
CA ILE A 128 -12.72 22.56 -3.60
C ILE A 128 -11.99 23.70 -2.90
N ASP A 129 -12.44 24.08 -1.70
CA ASP A 129 -11.76 25.12 -0.95
C ASP A 129 -10.34 24.66 -0.53
N PRO A 130 -9.37 25.59 -0.39
CA PRO A 130 -7.98 25.23 -0.12
C PRO A 130 -7.77 24.45 1.19
N ILE A 131 -8.60 24.68 2.21
CA ILE A 131 -8.47 24.03 3.52
C ILE A 131 -8.89 22.56 3.40
N SER A 132 -10.06 22.30 2.79
CA SER A 132 -10.52 20.93 2.52
C SER A 132 -9.56 20.20 1.58
N ALA A 133 -9.04 20.86 0.54
CA ALA A 133 -8.06 20.26 -0.35
C ALA A 133 -6.77 19.86 0.38
N THR A 134 -6.32 20.69 1.32
CA THR A 134 -5.15 20.38 2.18
C THR A 134 -5.43 19.18 3.07
N GLY A 135 -6.60 19.14 3.71
CA GLY A 135 -7.01 18.01 4.56
C GLY A 135 -7.06 16.69 3.79
N VAL A 136 -7.69 16.68 2.61
CA VAL A 136 -7.75 15.52 1.72
C VAL A 136 -6.35 15.10 1.26
N ALA A 137 -5.51 16.05 0.89
CA ALA A 137 -4.15 15.78 0.45
C ALA A 137 -3.29 15.15 1.56
N LEU A 138 -3.36 15.66 2.79
CA LEU A 138 -2.65 15.09 3.94
C LEU A 138 -3.12 13.66 4.24
N PHE A 139 -4.44 13.44 4.24
CA PHE A 139 -5.01 12.11 4.48
C PHE A 139 -4.56 11.10 3.41
N LEU A 140 -4.70 11.44 2.12
CA LEU A 140 -4.31 10.58 1.02
C LEU A 140 -2.79 10.39 0.93
N GLY A 141 -2.01 11.43 1.23
CA GLY A 141 -0.56 11.36 1.29
C GLY A 141 -0.07 10.39 2.36
N PHE A 142 -0.65 10.45 3.56
CA PHE A 142 -0.38 9.49 4.63
C PHE A 142 -0.82 8.07 4.26
N ALA A 143 -2.00 7.91 3.66
CA ALA A 143 -2.49 6.62 3.21
C ALA A 143 -1.56 6.00 2.16
N LEU A 144 -1.07 6.78 1.19
CA LEU A 144 -0.12 6.31 0.17
C LEU A 144 1.25 5.95 0.74
N ALA A 145 1.74 6.66 1.76
CA ALA A 145 2.98 6.28 2.44
C ALA A 145 2.83 4.95 3.20
N ALA A 146 1.70 4.78 3.92
CA ALA A 146 1.49 3.62 4.79
C ALA A 146 1.00 2.35 4.07
N ALA A 147 0.16 2.49 3.04
CA ALA A 147 -0.58 1.37 2.46
C ALA A 147 0.31 0.33 1.75
N PRO A 148 1.33 0.69 0.94
CA PRO A 148 2.16 -0.30 0.26
C PRO A 148 2.79 -1.31 1.21
N GLU A 149 3.44 -0.84 2.28
CA GLU A 149 4.10 -1.71 3.26
C GLU A 149 3.11 -2.54 4.07
N THR A 150 1.95 -1.96 4.42
CA THR A 150 0.89 -2.67 5.14
C THR A 150 0.35 -3.82 4.30
N VAL A 151 0.05 -3.56 3.02
CA VAL A 151 -0.49 -4.56 2.08
C VAL A 151 0.56 -5.63 1.78
N TRP A 152 1.84 -5.26 1.61
CA TRP A 152 2.94 -6.21 1.36
C TRP A 152 3.05 -7.28 2.44
N ARG A 153 2.60 -6.96 3.66
CA ARG A 153 2.73 -7.79 4.86
C ARG A 153 1.43 -8.45 5.31
N TRP A 154 0.30 -8.16 4.65
CA TRP A 154 -1.01 -8.63 5.11
C TRP A 154 -1.14 -10.16 5.09
N ARG A 155 -0.38 -10.87 4.24
CA ARG A 155 -0.34 -12.35 4.22
C ARG A 155 1.06 -12.93 4.02
N ALA A 156 2.09 -12.17 4.38
CA ALA A 156 3.48 -12.63 4.38
C ALA A 156 3.82 -13.42 5.64
#